data_AF-A0A8J6N9W6-F1
#
_entry.id   AF-A0A8J6N9W6-F1
#
_cell.length_a   1.000
_cell.length_b   1.000
_cell.length_c   1.000
_cell.angle_alpha   90.00
_cell.angle_beta   90.00
_cell.angle_gamma   90.00
#
_symmetry.space_group_name_H-M   'P 1'
#
loop_
_entity.id
_entity.type
_entity.pdbx_description
1 polymer ?
#
loop_
_entity_poly.entity_id
_entity_poly.type
_entity_poly.pdbx_seq_one_letter_code
_entity_poly.pdbx_strand_id
1 'polypeptide(L)' 'MCQSLVHKVAQSKQLMAVADPEILILFESWLDELEEEVLNFLKINPDAGPRNLAENLGISESGASFLLAKLTRKK' A
#
# COMPACT_ATOMS: atom_id res chain seq x y z
N MET A 1 13.63 -6.55 10.65
CA MET A 1 13.76 -5.12 10.28
C MET A 1 13.22 -4.95 8.87
N CYS A 2 11.92 -4.74 8.74
CA CYS A 2 11.30 -4.51 7.45
C CYS A 2 11.33 -3.01 7.20
N GLN A 3 12.28 -2.58 6.38
CA GLN A 3 12.31 -1.22 5.86
C GLN A 3 11.00 -0.98 5.10
N SER A 4 10.14 -0.14 5.69
CA SER A 4 8.89 0.32 5.08
C SER A 4 9.20 1.01 3.74
N LEU A 5 8.20 1.14 2.87
CA LEU A 5 8.34 1.91 1.63
C LEU A 5 8.81 3.34 1.90
N VAL A 6 8.47 3.90 3.05
CA VAL A 6 9.00 5.16 3.58
C VAL A 6 10.51 5.13 3.63
N HIS A 7 11.12 4.03 4.06
CA HIS A 7 12.58 3.92 4.10
C HIS A 7 13.20 3.92 2.70
N LYS A 8 12.52 3.38 1.68
CA LYS A 8 12.97 3.41 0.28
C LYS A 8 12.68 4.76 -0.41
N VAL A 9 11.59 5.43 -0.01
CA VAL A 9 11.22 6.78 -0.46
C VAL A 9 12.10 7.85 0.19
N ALA A 10 12.37 7.72 1.49
CA ALA A 10 13.31 8.56 2.25
C ALA A 10 14.76 8.38 1.78
N GLN A 11 15.12 7.20 1.27
CA GLN A 11 16.44 6.99 0.66
C GLN A 11 16.59 7.71 -0.69
N SER A 12 15.48 8.04 -1.37
CA SER A 12 15.50 8.92 -2.52
C SER A 12 15.53 10.38 -2.05
N LYS A 13 16.75 10.91 -1.87
CA LYS A 13 17.02 12.32 -1.49
C LYS A 13 16.24 13.37 -2.30
N GLN A 14 15.73 13.00 -3.49
CA GLN A 14 14.91 13.87 -4.32
C GLN A 14 13.46 14.01 -3.85
N LEU A 15 12.89 13.06 -3.09
CA LEU A 15 11.51 13.16 -2.58
C LEU A 15 11.42 13.92 -1.24
N MET A 16 12.47 13.84 -0.40
CA MET A 16 12.56 14.63 0.84
C MET A 16 12.61 16.14 0.58
N ALA A 17 12.97 16.55 -0.63
CA ALA A 17 12.98 17.96 -1.03
C ALA A 17 11.58 18.51 -1.40
N VAL A 18 10.55 17.65 -1.48
CA VAL A 18 9.24 18.02 -2.08
C VAL A 18 8.05 17.70 -1.18
N ALA A 19 8.17 16.75 -0.24
CA ALA A 19 7.06 16.37 0.64
C ALA A 19 7.18 17.01 2.02
N ASP A 20 6.17 17.80 2.38
CA ASP A 20 5.94 18.26 3.75
C ASP A 20 5.91 17.05 4.71
N PRO A 21 6.72 17.02 5.78
CA PRO A 21 6.74 15.93 6.74
C PRO A 21 5.35 15.54 7.29
N GLU A 22 4.43 16.50 7.44
CA GLU A 22 3.08 16.23 7.90
C GLU A 22 2.27 15.45 6.85
N ILE A 23 2.45 15.77 5.57
CA ILE A 23 1.78 15.07 4.46
C ILE A 23 2.29 13.62 4.36
N LEU A 24 3.58 13.38 4.62
CA LEU A 24 4.13 12.03 4.62
C LEU A 24 3.46 11.14 5.67
N ILE A 25 3.23 11.66 6.88
CA ILE A 25 2.55 10.93 7.95
C ILE A 25 1.11 10.58 7.55
N LEU A 26 0.39 11.53 6.93
CA LEU A 26 -0.97 11.30 6.44
C LEU A 26 -1.00 10.21 5.34
N PHE A 27 -0.04 10.24 4.43
CA PHE A 27 0.09 9.22 3.38
C PHE A 27 0.41 7.85 3.97
N GLU A 28 1.27 7.78 4.98
CA GLU A 28 1.62 6.54 5.68
C GLU A 28 0.40 5.94 6.39
N SER A 29 -0.33 6.75 7.17
CA SER A 29 -1.56 6.32 7.86
C SER A 29 -2.59 5.78 6.88
N TRP A 30 -2.85 6.53 5.80
CA TRP A 30 -3.80 6.11 4.77
C TRP A 30 -3.38 4.81 4.09
N LEU A 31 -2.08 4.63 3.81
CA LEU A 31 -1.58 3.41 3.17
C LEU A 31 -1.68 2.18 4.09
N ASP A 32 -1.45 2.36 5.39
CA ASP A 32 -1.61 1.30 6.38
C ASP A 32 -3.07 0.89 6.53
N GLU A 33 -4.01 1.85 6.59
CA GLU A 33 -5.45 1.58 6.59
C GLU A 33 -5.89 0.82 5.33
N LEU A 34 -5.40 1.23 4.15
CA LEU A 34 -5.69 0.54 2.90
C LEU A 34 -5.16 -0.90 2.88
N GLU A 35 -3.99 -1.16 3.47
CA GLU A 35 -3.48 -2.53 3.62
C GLU A 35 -4.38 -3.40 4.50
N GLU A 36 -4.90 -2.84 5.59
CA GLU A 36 -5.84 -3.56 6.46
C GLU A 36 -7.15 -3.88 5.75
N GLU A 37 -7.69 -2.96 4.95
CA GLU A 37 -8.87 -3.19 4.13
C GLU A 37 -8.65 -4.31 3.11
N VAL A 38 -7.50 -4.32 2.41
CA VAL A 38 -7.11 -5.40 1.49
C VAL A 38 -7.06 -6.73 2.23
N LEU A 39 -6.43 -6.79 3.40
CA LEU A 39 -6.34 -8.02 4.20
C LEU A 39 -7.72 -8.51 4.64
N ASN A 40 -8.60 -7.60 5.07
CA ASN A 40 -9.96 -7.94 5.48
C ASN A 40 -10.79 -8.43 4.29
N PHE A 41 -10.64 -7.82 3.13
CA PHE A 41 -11.28 -8.26 1.89
C PHE A 41 -10.82 -9.68 1.50
N LEU A 42 -9.53 -9.96 1.58
CA LEU A 42 -8.95 -11.28 1.25
C LEU A 42 -9.31 -12.37 2.27
N LYS A 43 -9.59 -12.03 3.53
CA LYS A 43 -10.13 -13.00 4.51
C LYS A 43 -11.51 -13.53 4.08
N ILE A 44 -12.32 -12.67 3.46
CA ILE A 44 -13.66 -13.02 2.97
C ILE A 44 -13.57 -13.67 1.58
N ASN A 45 -12.64 -13.20 0.74
CA ASN A 45 -12.47 -13.62 -0.64
C ASN A 45 -11.01 -14.07 -0.90
N PRO A 46 -10.61 -15.27 -0.47
CA PRO A 46 -9.20 -15.69 -0.46
C PRO A 46 -8.58 -15.82 -1.86
N ASP A 47 -9.39 -16.13 -2.87
CA ASP A 47 -8.95 -16.29 -4.26
C ASP A 47 -9.17 -15.01 -5.10
N ALA A 48 -9.48 -13.88 -4.46
CA ALA A 48 -9.71 -12.63 -5.17
C ALA A 48 -8.44 -12.10 -5.84
N GLY A 49 -8.55 -11.81 -7.13
CA GLY A 49 -7.45 -11.25 -7.92
C GLY A 49 -7.39 -9.71 -7.85
N PRO A 50 -6.38 -9.11 -8.51
CA PRO A 50 -6.19 -7.66 -8.56
C PRO A 50 -7.43 -6.89 -9.03
N ARG A 51 -8.16 -7.42 -10.01
CA ARG A 51 -9.37 -6.79 -10.53
C ARG A 51 -10.48 -6.69 -9.48
N ASN A 52 -10.73 -7.76 -8.74
CA ASN A 52 -11.75 -7.76 -7.69
C ASN A 52 -11.44 -6.74 -6.61
N LEU A 53 -10.17 -6.64 -6.21
CA LEU A 53 -9.68 -5.65 -5.25
C LEU A 53 -9.85 -4.22 -5.75
N ALA A 54 -9.49 -3.96 -7.01
CA ALA A 54 -9.63 -2.65 -7.63
C ALA A 54 -11.08 -2.16 -7.61
N GLU A 55 -12.02 -3.01 -8.02
CA GLU A 55 -13.44 -2.69 -8.07
C GLU A 55 -14.04 -2.48 -6.67
N ASN A 56 -13.63 -3.27 -5.66
CA ASN A 56 -14.20 -3.20 -4.32
C ASN A 56 -13.60 -2.09 -3.44
N LEU A 57 -12.33 -1.74 -3.66
CA LEU A 57 -11.62 -0.73 -2.85
C LEU A 57 -11.47 0.63 -3.55
N GLY A 58 -11.99 0.76 -4.77
CA GLY A 58 -11.94 2.03 -5.51
C GLY A 58 -10.51 2.44 -5.92
N ILE A 59 -9.63 1.47 -6.14
CA ILE A 59 -8.24 1.69 -6.56
C ILE A 59 -8.03 1.19 -7.99
N SER A 60 -6.93 1.59 -8.62
CA SER A 60 -6.58 1.03 -9.93
C SER A 60 -6.17 -0.45 -9.81
N GLU A 61 -6.35 -1.21 -10.90
CA GLU A 61 -5.88 -2.60 -10.98
C GLU A 61 -4.36 -2.73 -10.79
N SER A 62 -3.60 -1.73 -11.25
CA SER A 62 -2.16 -1.64 -11.00
C SER A 62 -1.83 -1.44 -9.52
N GLY A 63 -2.61 -0.62 -8.80
CA GLY A 63 -2.49 -0.43 -7.36
C GLY A 63 -2.84 -1.69 -6.58
N ALA A 64 -3.93 -2.37 -6.96
CA ALA A 64 -4.32 -3.64 -6.39
C ALA A 64 -3.25 -4.73 -6.60
N SER A 65 -2.68 -4.81 -7.80
CA SER A 65 -1.58 -5.73 -8.12
C SER A 65 -0.35 -5.46 -7.26
N PHE A 66 -0.02 -4.18 -7.06
CA PHE A 66 1.08 -3.76 -6.20
C PHE A 66 0.84 -4.16 -4.73
N LEU A 67 -0.36 -3.89 -4.19
CA LEU A 67 -0.71 -4.22 -2.81
C LEU A 67 -0.67 -5.73 -2.55
N LEU A 68 -1.21 -6.53 -3.48
CA LEU A 68 -1.11 -7.99 -3.41
C LEU A 68 0.34 -8.47 -3.36
N ALA A 69 1.17 -8.01 -4.29
CA ALA A 69 2.59 -8.38 -4.33
C ALA A 69 3.34 -7.95 -3.06
N LYS A 70 2.98 -6.79 -2.49
CA LYS A 70 3.55 -6.28 -1.23
C LYS A 70 3.19 -7.19 -0.06
N LEU A 71 1.93 -7.60 0.06
CA LEU A 71 1.46 -8.47 1.14
C LEU A 71 2.06 -9.88 1.07
N THR A 72 2.23 -10.45 -0.13
CA THR A 72 2.88 -11.75 -0.30
C THR A 72 4.33 -11.74 0.19
N ARG A 73 5.05 -10.61 0.05
CA ARG A 73 6.45 -10.45 0.50
C ARG A 73 6.60 -10.16 1.99
N LYS A 74 5.52 -9.77 2.69
CA LYS A 74 5.49 -9.55 4.14
C LYS A 74 5.25 -10.84 4.94
N LYS A 75 4.75 -11.92 4.32
CA LYS A 75 4.66 -13.27 4.91
C LYS A 75 6.02 -13.93 4.96
#